data_AF-A0A1V1PKC5-F1
#
_entry.id   AF-A0A1V1PKC5-F1
#
_cell.length_a   1.000
_cell.length_b   1.000
_cell.length_c   1.000
_cell.angle_alpha   90.00
_cell.angle_beta   90.00
_cell.angle_gamma   90.00
#
_symmetry.space_group_name_H-M   'P 1'
#
loop_
_entity.id
_entity.type
_entity.pdbx_description
1 polymer ?
#
loop_
_entity_poly.entity_id
_entity_poly.type
_entity_poly.pdbx_seq_one_letter_code
_entity_poly.pdbx_strand_id
1 'polypeptide(L)'
;MPETDNPHELGEAEFRNTVHSFEFWFEAVEGYLHGRPYGVSPGLRETELTERQRQGLITTLCNYCVGETAALDASSGMIGFAPDRGAKIFLATQVVDEGRHLEVLLHRMKQLGVADPDAEIEQRANRSLLKFKERLLEFVDARDWEASVFAQNVILECLEYTVFRHHAGTADPVTAEMLRGIVSDERRHMGFGENDLGRRLLMAPHTHDRLNQIKRELDSLVINTFAETLGELGVERDDRPDLAGDYLAAVARLGFRS
;
A
#
# COMPACT_ATOMS: atom_id res chain seq x y z
N MET A 1 -29.27 -4.84 -1.39
CA MET A 1 -28.19 -3.88 -1.11
C MET A 1 -28.70 -2.97 0.00
N PRO A 2 -28.16 -3.03 1.21
CA PRO A 2 -28.40 -1.95 2.15
C PRO A 2 -27.66 -0.70 1.64
N GLU A 3 -28.24 0.47 1.86
CA GLU A 3 -27.63 1.76 1.59
C GLU A 3 -26.28 1.84 2.32
N THR A 4 -25.21 2.14 1.59
CA THR A 4 -23.91 2.42 2.16
C THR A 4 -23.99 3.79 2.83
N ASP A 5 -24.37 3.83 4.11
CA ASP A 5 -24.27 5.04 4.92
C ASP A 5 -22.80 5.46 4.96
N ASN A 6 -22.53 6.63 4.38
CA ASN A 6 -21.22 7.25 4.37
C ASN A 6 -20.72 7.40 5.83
N PRO A 7 -19.66 6.69 6.26
CA PRO A 7 -19.22 6.71 7.65
C PRO A 7 -18.90 8.13 8.16
N HIS A 8 -18.54 9.04 7.25
CA HIS A 8 -18.25 10.44 7.57
C HIS A 8 -19.48 11.26 8.01
N GLU A 9 -20.69 10.72 7.87
CA GLU A 9 -21.95 11.36 8.28
C GLU A 9 -22.43 10.88 9.67
N LEU A 10 -21.75 9.88 10.25
CA LEU A 10 -22.12 9.30 11.53
C LEU A 10 -21.65 10.14 12.73
N GLY A 11 -22.44 10.12 13.82
CA GLY A 11 -22.01 10.68 15.11
C GLY A 11 -20.81 9.92 15.68
N GLU A 12 -19.96 10.55 16.50
CA GLU A 12 -18.66 10.01 16.91
C GLU A 12 -18.69 8.60 17.52
N ALA A 13 -19.70 8.27 18.34
CA ALA A 13 -19.83 6.95 18.95
C ALA A 13 -20.29 5.88 17.93
N GLU A 14 -21.16 6.26 17.00
CA GLU A 14 -21.67 5.39 15.95
C GLU A 14 -20.62 5.15 14.87
N PHE A 15 -19.90 6.20 14.47
CA PHE A 15 -18.70 6.12 13.65
C PHE A 15 -17.71 5.11 14.23
N ARG A 16 -17.37 5.24 15.53
CA ARG A 16 -16.46 4.30 16.20
C ARG A 16 -16.96 2.86 16.21
N ASN A 17 -18.27 2.63 16.38
CA ASN A 17 -18.81 1.27 16.33
C ASN A 17 -18.77 0.69 14.92
N THR A 18 -19.08 1.49 13.91
CA THR A 18 -19.08 1.08 12.50
C THR A 18 -17.66 0.78 12.01
N VAL A 19 -16.70 1.69 12.22
CA VAL A 19 -15.30 1.52 11.78
C VAL A 19 -14.50 0.54 12.65
N HIS A 20 -15.09 -0.04 13.70
CA HIS A 20 -14.50 -1.14 14.47
C HIS A 20 -15.23 -2.47 14.25
N SER A 21 -16.27 -2.50 13.41
CA SER A 21 -17.00 -3.73 13.08
C SER A 21 -16.20 -4.57 12.09
N PHE A 22 -15.96 -5.82 12.42
CA PHE A 22 -15.35 -6.77 11.48
C PHE A 22 -16.23 -6.95 10.24
N GLU A 23 -17.56 -7.00 10.40
CA GLU A 23 -18.49 -7.15 9.28
C GLU A 23 -18.36 -5.99 8.29
N PHE A 24 -18.30 -4.75 8.80
CA PHE A 24 -18.12 -3.55 7.98
C PHE A 24 -16.84 -3.63 7.14
N TRP A 25 -15.73 -4.03 7.75
CA TRP A 25 -14.47 -4.17 7.04
C TRP A 25 -14.43 -5.38 6.12
N PHE A 26 -15.03 -6.51 6.52
CA PHE A 26 -15.08 -7.71 5.70
C PHE A 26 -15.93 -7.49 4.45
N GLU A 27 -17.08 -6.81 4.56
CA GLU A 27 -17.86 -6.38 3.40
C GLU A 27 -17.10 -5.38 2.52
N ALA A 28 -16.24 -4.54 3.09
CA ALA A 28 -15.38 -3.64 2.31
C ALA A 28 -14.27 -4.40 1.56
N VAL A 29 -13.57 -5.33 2.24
CA VAL A 29 -12.56 -6.25 1.70
C VAL A 29 -13.15 -7.11 0.59
N GLU A 30 -14.37 -7.61 0.81
CA GLU A 30 -15.09 -8.40 -0.18
C GLU A 30 -15.53 -7.50 -1.34
N GLY A 31 -16.18 -6.37 -1.06
CA GLY A 31 -16.95 -5.56 -2.00
C GLY A 31 -16.19 -5.03 -3.21
N TYR A 32 -14.93 -4.60 -3.08
CA TYR A 32 -14.20 -3.99 -4.21
C TYR A 32 -13.73 -5.02 -5.25
N LEU A 33 -13.55 -6.27 -4.84
CA LEU A 33 -13.07 -7.36 -5.70
C LEU A 33 -14.03 -8.57 -5.66
N HIS A 34 -15.23 -8.43 -5.11
CA HIS A 34 -16.23 -9.49 -5.05
C HIS A 34 -16.61 -9.93 -6.46
N GLY A 35 -16.68 -11.24 -6.69
CA GLY A 35 -16.98 -11.78 -8.02
C GLY A 35 -15.90 -11.54 -9.08
N ARG A 36 -14.70 -11.11 -8.68
CA ARG A 36 -13.53 -10.92 -9.55
C ARG A 36 -12.40 -11.88 -9.13
N PRO A 37 -12.40 -13.14 -9.60
CA PRO A 37 -11.28 -14.05 -9.37
C PRO A 37 -9.97 -13.41 -9.81
N TYR A 38 -8.97 -13.41 -8.92
CA TYR A 38 -7.68 -12.75 -9.13
C TYR A 38 -7.73 -11.25 -9.46
N GLY A 39 -8.77 -10.54 -8.99
CA GLY A 39 -8.85 -9.08 -9.04
C GLY A 39 -9.35 -8.50 -10.36
N VAL A 40 -9.77 -9.33 -11.31
CA VAL A 40 -10.12 -8.91 -12.68
C VAL A 40 -11.50 -9.45 -13.07
N SER A 41 -12.24 -8.68 -13.87
CA SER A 41 -13.53 -9.07 -14.41
C SER A 41 -13.40 -10.31 -15.32
N PRO A 42 -14.24 -11.35 -15.16
CA PRO A 42 -14.20 -12.52 -16.03
C PRO A 42 -14.36 -12.15 -17.51
N GLY A 43 -13.43 -12.61 -18.36
CA GLY A 43 -13.46 -12.35 -19.80
C GLY A 43 -12.92 -11.00 -20.23
N LEU A 44 -12.29 -10.22 -19.32
CA LEU A 44 -11.51 -9.07 -19.72
C LEU A 44 -10.41 -9.49 -20.70
N ARG A 45 -10.32 -8.79 -21.84
CA ARG A 45 -9.37 -9.13 -22.90
C ARG A 45 -8.00 -8.55 -22.60
N GLU A 46 -7.00 -9.42 -22.63
CA GLU A 46 -5.59 -9.01 -22.62
C GLU A 46 -5.22 -8.30 -23.92
N THR A 47 -4.30 -7.35 -23.80
CA THR A 47 -3.67 -6.68 -24.94
C THR A 47 -2.26 -7.25 -25.12
N GLU A 48 -1.84 -7.50 -26.36
CA GLU A 48 -0.47 -7.96 -26.62
C GLU A 48 0.53 -6.89 -26.21
N LEU A 49 1.50 -7.29 -25.38
CA LEU A 49 2.62 -6.46 -24.96
C LEU A 49 3.84 -6.79 -25.81
N THR A 50 4.59 -5.76 -26.21
CA THR A 50 5.94 -5.99 -26.75
C THR A 50 6.83 -6.60 -25.65
N GLU A 51 7.89 -7.32 -26.03
CA GLU A 51 8.79 -7.91 -25.04
C GLU A 51 9.38 -6.87 -24.07
N ARG A 52 9.69 -5.67 -24.55
CA ARG A 52 10.14 -4.57 -23.70
C ARG A 52 9.09 -4.15 -22.67
N GLN A 53 7.83 -3.99 -23.10
CA GLN A 53 6.72 -3.65 -22.19
C GLN A 53 6.47 -4.76 -21.19
N ARG A 54 6.49 -6.02 -21.64
CA ARG A 54 6.33 -7.20 -20.77
C ARG A 54 7.41 -7.27 -19.70
N GLN A 55 8.68 -7.10 -20.08
CA GLN A 55 9.80 -7.10 -19.13
C GLN A 55 9.75 -5.93 -18.15
N GLY A 56 9.40 -4.73 -18.63
CA GLY A 56 9.20 -3.58 -17.76
C GLY A 56 8.07 -3.81 -16.75
N LEU A 57 6.94 -4.37 -17.20
CA LEU A 57 5.83 -4.72 -16.32
C LEU A 57 6.23 -5.77 -15.28
N ILE A 58 6.98 -6.80 -15.65
CA ILE A 58 7.49 -7.80 -14.70
C ILE A 58 8.37 -7.14 -13.63
N THR A 59 9.32 -6.28 -14.02
CA THR A 59 10.15 -5.54 -13.07
C THR A 59 9.29 -4.68 -12.12
N THR A 60 8.28 -3.98 -12.63
CA THR A 60 7.36 -3.19 -11.80
C THR A 60 6.59 -4.08 -10.82
N LEU A 61 6.02 -5.19 -11.28
CA LEU A 61 5.27 -6.12 -10.43
C LEU A 61 6.14 -6.76 -9.36
N CYS A 62 7.42 -7.05 -9.64
CA CYS A 62 8.35 -7.54 -8.62
C CYS A 62 8.46 -6.56 -7.45
N ASN A 63 8.58 -5.27 -7.75
CA ASN A 63 8.68 -4.22 -6.73
C ASN A 63 7.36 -4.01 -5.98
N TYR A 64 6.23 -4.17 -6.65
CA TYR A 64 4.92 -4.16 -5.98
C TYR A 64 4.81 -5.33 -5.01
N CYS A 65 5.20 -6.55 -5.41
CA CYS A 65 5.23 -7.69 -4.49
C CYS A 65 6.12 -7.45 -3.27
N VAL A 66 7.25 -6.73 -3.39
CA VAL A 66 8.09 -6.38 -2.23
C VAL A 66 7.34 -5.46 -1.26
N GLY A 67 6.66 -4.42 -1.77
CA GLY A 67 5.85 -3.50 -0.97
C GLY A 67 4.72 -4.23 -0.24
N GLU A 68 3.91 -4.97 -0.99
CA GLU A 68 2.77 -5.73 -0.45
C GLU A 68 3.21 -6.79 0.56
N THR A 69 4.36 -7.45 0.33
CA THR A 69 4.92 -8.38 1.32
C THR A 69 5.38 -7.64 2.59
N ALA A 70 5.96 -6.44 2.46
CA ALA A 70 6.31 -5.62 3.61
C ALA A 70 5.05 -5.22 4.40
N ALA A 71 3.99 -4.82 3.70
CA ALA A 71 2.71 -4.46 4.29
C ALA A 71 2.06 -5.65 5.00
N LEU A 72 2.04 -6.82 4.36
CA LEU A 72 1.53 -8.06 4.93
C LEU A 72 2.29 -8.49 6.19
N ASP A 73 3.63 -8.47 6.14
CA ASP A 73 4.49 -8.85 7.27
C ASP A 73 4.29 -7.87 8.45
N ALA A 74 4.30 -6.56 8.17
CA ALA A 74 4.17 -5.53 9.18
C ALA A 74 2.79 -5.55 9.85
N SER A 75 1.70 -5.54 9.06
CA SER A 75 0.34 -5.59 9.59
C SER A 75 0.10 -6.85 10.43
N SER A 76 0.60 -8.01 9.98
CA SER A 76 0.56 -9.27 10.73
C SER A 76 1.29 -9.17 12.07
N GLY A 77 2.51 -8.63 12.09
CA GLY A 77 3.30 -8.45 13.31
C GLY A 77 2.67 -7.45 14.29
N MET A 78 2.15 -6.34 13.77
CA MET A 78 1.51 -5.27 14.53
C MET A 78 0.30 -5.75 15.34
N ILE A 79 -0.46 -6.74 14.85
CA ILE A 79 -1.59 -7.35 15.59
C ILE A 79 -1.12 -7.81 16.98
N GLY A 80 0.11 -8.33 17.12
CA GLY A 80 0.65 -8.85 18.37
C GLY A 80 0.76 -7.81 19.50
N PHE A 81 1.00 -6.55 19.15
CA PHE A 81 1.21 -5.46 20.12
C PHE A 81 0.27 -4.26 19.92
N ALA A 82 -0.77 -4.43 19.09
CA ALA A 82 -1.80 -3.41 18.91
C ALA A 82 -2.41 -2.95 20.24
N PRO A 83 -2.65 -1.63 20.39
CA PRO A 83 -2.95 -0.95 21.64
C PRO A 83 -4.34 -1.27 22.20
N ASP A 84 -5.27 -1.64 21.31
CA ASP A 84 -6.63 -1.99 21.65
C ASP A 84 -7.21 -3.01 20.66
N ARG A 85 -8.44 -3.45 20.93
CA ARG A 85 -9.12 -4.46 20.11
C ARG A 85 -9.57 -3.93 18.75
N GLY A 86 -9.90 -2.64 18.64
CA GLY A 86 -10.31 -2.03 17.37
C GLY A 86 -9.14 -2.03 16.39
N ALA A 87 -7.96 -1.61 16.84
CA ALA A 87 -6.74 -1.68 16.05
C ALA A 87 -6.40 -3.12 15.62
N LYS A 88 -6.61 -4.12 16.49
CA LYS A 88 -6.42 -5.54 16.11
C LYS A 88 -7.38 -5.99 15.01
N ILE A 89 -8.65 -5.59 15.09
CA ILE A 89 -9.67 -5.94 14.10
C ILE A 89 -9.33 -5.30 12.75
N PHE A 90 -8.96 -4.03 12.74
CA PHE A 90 -8.53 -3.33 11.53
C PHE A 90 -7.29 -3.96 10.90
N LEU A 91 -6.24 -4.21 11.68
CA LEU A 91 -5.03 -4.84 11.15
C LEU A 91 -5.30 -6.25 10.62
N ALA A 92 -6.23 -7.00 11.23
CA ALA A 92 -6.62 -8.30 10.70
C ALA A 92 -7.31 -8.22 9.34
N THR A 93 -8.07 -7.15 9.06
CA THR A 93 -8.67 -6.93 7.74
C THR A 93 -7.61 -6.49 6.74
N GLN A 94 -6.69 -5.61 7.15
CA GLN A 94 -5.53 -5.23 6.33
C GLN A 94 -4.69 -6.45 5.93
N VAL A 95 -4.42 -7.39 6.84
CA VAL A 95 -3.71 -8.65 6.51
C VAL A 95 -4.41 -9.45 5.41
N VAL A 96 -5.75 -9.46 5.40
CA VAL A 96 -6.52 -10.14 4.34
C VAL A 96 -6.39 -9.38 3.02
N ASP A 97 -6.46 -8.04 3.05
CA ASP A 97 -6.27 -7.19 1.88
C ASP A 97 -4.87 -7.39 1.28
N GLU A 98 -3.78 -7.27 2.05
CA GLU A 98 -2.41 -7.41 1.52
C GLU A 98 -2.13 -8.84 1.03
N GLY A 99 -2.68 -9.85 1.71
CA GLY A 99 -2.60 -11.23 1.24
C GLY A 99 -3.25 -11.41 -0.13
N ARG A 100 -4.36 -10.71 -0.38
CA ARG A 100 -5.06 -10.71 -1.67
C ARG A 100 -4.31 -9.88 -2.71
N HIS A 101 -3.78 -8.71 -2.37
CA HIS A 101 -2.98 -7.89 -3.27
C HIS A 101 -1.77 -8.67 -3.79
N LEU A 102 -1.05 -9.34 -2.88
CA LEU A 102 0.08 -10.19 -3.23
C LEU A 102 -0.35 -11.36 -4.14
N GLU A 103 -1.48 -12.02 -3.86
CA GLU A 103 -2.01 -13.09 -4.71
C GLU A 103 -2.26 -12.60 -6.15
N VAL A 104 -2.94 -11.46 -6.33
CA VAL A 104 -3.30 -10.97 -7.66
C VAL A 104 -2.07 -10.52 -8.45
N LEU A 105 -1.08 -9.90 -7.80
CA LEU A 105 0.18 -9.50 -8.43
C LEU A 105 1.00 -10.71 -8.88
N LEU A 106 1.16 -11.72 -8.01
CA LEU A 106 1.84 -12.97 -8.34
C LEU A 106 1.11 -13.72 -9.48
N HIS A 107 -0.22 -13.70 -9.48
CA HIS A 107 -1.02 -14.23 -10.57
C HIS A 107 -0.73 -13.49 -11.88
N ARG A 108 -0.68 -12.16 -11.86
CA ARG A 108 -0.37 -11.35 -13.05
C ARG A 108 1.03 -11.67 -13.60
N MET A 109 2.03 -11.86 -12.74
CA MET A 109 3.37 -12.28 -13.17
C MET A 109 3.34 -13.61 -13.92
N LYS A 110 2.56 -14.59 -13.43
CA LYS A 110 2.39 -15.88 -14.12
C LYS A 110 1.70 -15.74 -15.48
N GLN A 111 0.69 -14.87 -15.59
CA GLN A 111 0.04 -14.56 -16.88
C GLN A 111 1.04 -13.96 -17.89
N LEU A 112 2.02 -13.19 -17.42
CA LEU A 112 3.09 -12.63 -18.23
C LEU A 112 4.19 -13.64 -18.58
N GLY A 113 4.03 -14.92 -18.19
CA GLY A 113 4.96 -16.00 -18.52
C GLY A 113 6.11 -16.17 -17.52
N VAL A 114 6.03 -15.56 -16.32
CA VAL A 114 7.02 -15.81 -15.25
C VAL A 114 6.77 -17.20 -14.64
N ALA A 115 7.76 -18.08 -14.74
CA ALA A 115 7.69 -19.43 -14.20
C ALA A 115 7.91 -19.47 -12.67
N ASP A 116 8.84 -18.64 -12.19
CA ASP A 116 9.22 -18.53 -10.78
C ASP A 116 9.18 -17.05 -10.35
N PRO A 117 8.04 -16.57 -9.84
CA PRO A 117 7.91 -15.18 -9.39
C PRO A 117 8.87 -14.82 -8.26
N ASP A 118 9.16 -15.73 -7.34
CA ASP A 118 10.01 -15.45 -6.17
C ASP A 118 11.45 -15.17 -6.61
N ALA A 119 11.97 -15.97 -7.55
CA ALA A 119 13.29 -15.74 -8.13
C ALA A 119 13.38 -14.41 -8.90
N GLU A 120 12.35 -14.04 -9.66
CA GLU A 120 12.31 -12.75 -10.35
C GLU A 120 12.24 -11.56 -9.37
N ILE A 121 11.46 -11.71 -8.28
CA ILE A 121 11.39 -10.70 -7.22
C ILE A 121 12.76 -10.50 -6.59
N GLU A 122 13.44 -11.58 -6.18
CA GLU A 122 14.78 -11.51 -5.59
C GLU A 122 15.79 -10.83 -6.54
N GLN A 123 15.70 -11.13 -7.84
CA GLN A 123 16.61 -10.57 -8.83
C GLN A 123 16.36 -9.08 -9.14
N ARG A 124 15.10 -8.62 -9.09
CA ARG A 124 14.67 -7.30 -9.58
C ARG A 124 14.23 -6.34 -8.48
N ALA A 125 14.26 -6.77 -7.22
CA ALA A 125 13.84 -5.94 -6.09
C ALA A 125 14.70 -4.68 -5.97
N ASN A 126 14.03 -3.55 -5.81
CA ASN A 126 14.65 -2.26 -5.61
C ASN A 126 15.36 -2.23 -4.25
N ARG A 127 16.62 -1.81 -4.23
CA ARG A 127 17.44 -1.82 -3.01
C ARG A 127 16.94 -0.85 -1.95
N SER A 128 16.44 0.31 -2.36
CA SER A 128 15.90 1.32 -1.44
C SER A 128 14.57 0.85 -0.85
N LEU A 129 13.74 0.15 -1.62
CA LEU A 129 12.52 -0.49 -1.13
C LEU A 129 12.79 -1.64 -0.16
N LEU A 130 13.78 -2.49 -0.42
CA LEU A 130 14.20 -3.54 0.51
C LEU A 130 14.66 -2.97 1.85
N LYS A 131 15.46 -1.89 1.84
CA LYS A 131 15.87 -1.18 3.06
C LYS A 131 14.69 -0.55 3.79
N PHE A 132 13.72 -0.03 3.05
CA PHE A 132 12.49 0.48 3.65
C PHE A 132 11.75 -0.64 4.38
N LYS A 133 11.58 -1.80 3.74
CA LYS A 133 10.99 -3.00 4.35
C LYS A 133 11.73 -3.40 5.63
N GLU A 134 13.06 -3.51 5.58
CA GLU A 134 13.88 -3.83 6.75
C GLU A 134 13.60 -2.85 7.90
N ARG A 135 13.59 -1.54 7.60
CA ARG A 135 13.38 -0.51 8.61
C ARG A 135 11.98 -0.53 9.22
N LEU A 136 10.96 -0.78 8.40
CA LEU A 136 9.59 -0.98 8.86
C LEU A 136 9.51 -2.15 9.85
N LEU A 137 10.08 -3.29 9.49
CA LEU A 137 10.05 -4.49 10.33
C LEU A 137 10.85 -4.32 11.63
N GLU A 138 11.92 -3.54 11.63
CA GLU A 138 12.63 -3.18 12.87
C GLU A 138 11.73 -2.43 13.87
N PHE A 139 10.85 -1.53 13.40
CA PHE A 139 9.88 -0.87 14.27
C PHE A 139 8.84 -1.87 14.82
N VAL A 140 8.40 -2.80 13.99
CA VAL A 140 7.46 -3.87 14.37
C VAL A 140 8.08 -4.79 15.43
N ASP A 141 9.32 -5.24 15.22
CA ASP A 141 10.06 -6.09 16.15
C ASP A 141 10.33 -5.38 17.49
N ALA A 142 10.59 -4.07 17.45
CA ALA A 142 10.72 -3.22 18.62
C ALA A 142 9.39 -2.95 19.35
N ARG A 143 8.25 -3.40 18.79
CA ARG A 143 6.89 -3.13 19.26
C ARG A 143 6.58 -1.64 19.38
N ASP A 144 7.17 -0.87 18.48
CA ASP A 144 7.09 0.57 18.45
C ASP A 144 5.84 1.00 17.65
N TRP A 145 4.69 1.03 18.33
CA TRP A 145 3.39 1.26 17.68
C TRP A 145 3.35 2.53 16.83
N GLU A 146 3.82 3.66 17.36
CA GLU A 146 3.76 4.94 16.64
C GLU A 146 4.63 4.94 15.39
N ALA A 147 5.86 4.42 15.47
CA ALA A 147 6.73 4.31 14.30
C ALA A 147 6.24 3.27 13.30
N SER A 148 5.64 2.17 13.78
CA SER A 148 5.08 1.12 12.92
C SER A 148 3.88 1.64 12.12
N VAL A 149 2.91 2.28 12.79
CA VAL A 149 1.76 2.91 12.11
C VAL A 149 2.23 4.02 11.17
N PHE A 150 3.24 4.80 11.54
CA PHE A 150 3.76 5.85 10.66
C PHE A 150 4.44 5.25 9.41
N ALA A 151 5.31 4.26 9.58
CA ALA A 151 6.02 3.64 8.46
C ALA A 151 5.06 2.84 7.55
N GLN A 152 4.19 2.00 8.13
CA GLN A 152 3.18 1.23 7.42
C GLN A 152 2.11 2.17 6.84
N ASN A 153 1.20 2.65 7.70
CA ASN A 153 -0.07 3.23 7.28
C ASN A 153 0.02 4.66 6.75
N VAL A 154 1.16 5.36 6.93
CA VAL A 154 1.36 6.71 6.38
C VAL A 154 2.35 6.69 5.24
N ILE A 155 3.53 6.12 5.42
CA ILE A 155 4.59 6.20 4.41
C ILE A 155 4.41 5.15 3.30
N LEU A 156 4.34 3.86 3.64
CA LEU A 156 4.23 2.77 2.67
C LEU A 156 2.92 2.88 1.86
N GLU A 157 1.79 3.05 2.54
CA GLU A 157 0.49 3.20 1.87
C GLU A 157 0.43 4.41 0.93
N CYS A 158 1.03 5.55 1.31
CA CYS A 158 1.08 6.71 0.42
C CYS A 158 1.96 6.45 -0.80
N LEU A 159 3.07 5.74 -0.62
CA LEU A 159 3.93 5.28 -1.72
C LEU A 159 3.12 4.39 -2.66
N GLU A 160 2.49 3.34 -2.15
CA GLU A 160 1.74 2.34 -2.91
C GLU A 160 0.53 2.95 -3.62
N TYR A 161 -0.29 3.71 -2.89
CA TYR A 161 -1.39 4.48 -3.47
C TYR A 161 -0.93 5.37 -4.64
N THR A 162 0.21 6.05 -4.50
CA THR A 162 0.73 6.95 -5.54
C THR A 162 1.15 6.17 -6.78
N VAL A 163 1.95 5.11 -6.62
CA VAL A 163 2.46 4.33 -7.76
C VAL A 163 1.38 3.51 -8.44
N PHE A 164 0.48 2.88 -7.68
CA PHE A 164 -0.60 2.08 -8.23
C PHE A 164 -1.59 2.97 -8.98
N ARG A 165 -1.97 4.12 -8.41
CA ARG A 165 -2.88 5.06 -9.10
C ARG A 165 -2.28 5.57 -10.41
N HIS A 166 -1.00 5.93 -10.40
CA HIS A 166 -0.33 6.39 -11.61
C HIS A 166 -0.26 5.27 -12.66
N HIS A 167 0.18 4.08 -12.27
CA HIS A 167 0.34 2.96 -13.19
C HIS A 167 -1.01 2.45 -13.73
N ALA A 168 -2.07 2.45 -12.92
CA ALA A 168 -3.42 2.11 -13.39
C ALA A 168 -3.95 3.03 -14.51
N GLY A 169 -3.41 4.25 -14.62
CA GLY A 169 -3.76 5.20 -15.68
C GLY A 169 -3.09 4.91 -17.03
N THR A 170 -2.01 4.12 -17.04
CA THR A 170 -1.18 3.87 -18.24
C THR A 170 -0.95 2.40 -18.55
N ALA A 171 -1.34 1.49 -17.65
CA ALA A 171 -1.16 0.06 -17.79
C ALA A 171 -2.09 -0.58 -18.84
N ASP A 172 -1.77 -1.82 -19.22
CA ASP A 172 -2.68 -2.66 -20.00
C ASP A 172 -4.01 -2.90 -19.27
N PRO A 173 -5.11 -3.23 -19.97
CA PRO A 173 -6.45 -3.32 -19.36
C PRO A 173 -6.53 -4.21 -18.11
N VAL A 174 -5.83 -5.34 -18.09
CA VAL A 174 -5.87 -6.30 -16.98
C VAL A 174 -5.17 -5.73 -15.77
N THR A 175 -3.92 -5.27 -15.95
CA THR A 175 -3.16 -4.64 -14.88
C THR A 175 -3.85 -3.39 -14.36
N ALA A 176 -4.45 -2.59 -15.25
CA ALA A 176 -5.15 -1.37 -14.87
C ALA A 176 -6.40 -1.65 -14.03
N GLU A 177 -7.19 -2.69 -14.35
CA GLU A 177 -8.36 -3.06 -13.53
C GLU A 177 -7.95 -3.60 -12.17
N MET A 178 -6.95 -4.47 -12.13
CA MET A 178 -6.39 -5.03 -10.89
C MET A 178 -5.92 -3.90 -9.95
N LEU A 179 -5.08 -2.99 -10.44
CA LEU A 179 -4.54 -1.90 -9.64
C LEU A 179 -5.62 -0.93 -9.13
N ARG A 180 -6.71 -0.72 -9.89
CA ARG A 180 -7.84 0.10 -9.39
C ARG A 180 -8.54 -0.54 -8.19
N GLY A 181 -8.59 -1.87 -8.14
CA GLY A 181 -9.06 -2.62 -6.97
C GLY A 181 -8.20 -2.31 -5.76
N ILE A 182 -6.90 -2.63 -5.85
CA ILE A 182 -5.89 -2.41 -4.81
C ILE A 182 -5.92 -0.96 -4.28
N VAL A 183 -5.90 0.04 -5.18
CA VAL A 183 -5.96 1.48 -4.81
C VAL A 183 -7.17 1.86 -3.96
N SER A 184 -8.27 1.11 -4.06
CA SER A 184 -9.48 1.36 -3.28
C SER A 184 -9.30 0.91 -1.83
N ASP A 185 -8.56 -0.18 -1.62
CA ASP A 185 -8.21 -0.73 -0.32
C ASP A 185 -7.18 0.18 0.41
N GLU A 186 -6.14 0.67 -0.27
CA GLU A 186 -5.10 1.53 0.35
C GLU A 186 -5.64 2.83 0.93
N ARG A 187 -6.73 3.36 0.38
CA ARG A 187 -7.38 4.55 0.94
C ARG A 187 -7.88 4.31 2.36
N ARG A 188 -8.33 3.08 2.67
CA ARG A 188 -8.77 2.71 4.02
C ARG A 188 -7.59 2.57 4.95
N HIS A 189 -6.50 1.96 4.48
CA HIS A 189 -5.24 1.81 5.23
C HIS A 189 -4.62 3.16 5.62
N MET A 190 -4.56 4.12 4.69
CA MET A 190 -4.15 5.49 4.99
C MET A 190 -5.06 6.18 6.01
N GLY A 191 -6.38 5.98 5.89
CA GLY A 191 -7.35 6.56 6.81
C GLY A 191 -7.17 6.08 8.26
N PHE A 192 -6.77 4.82 8.45
CA PHE A 192 -6.41 4.31 9.78
C PHE A 192 -5.16 4.99 10.33
N GLY A 193 -4.11 5.13 9.52
CA GLY A 193 -2.88 5.83 9.90
C GLY A 193 -3.13 7.27 10.34
N GLU A 194 -3.89 8.04 9.56
CA GLU A 194 -4.29 9.41 9.90
C GLU A 194 -5.06 9.45 11.23
N ASN A 195 -6.01 8.53 11.42
CA ASN A 195 -6.90 8.57 12.57
C ASN A 195 -6.22 8.13 13.87
N ASP A 196 -5.46 7.04 13.87
CA ASP A 196 -4.79 6.56 15.08
C ASP A 196 -3.61 7.47 15.45
N LEU A 197 -2.72 7.76 14.49
CA LEU A 197 -1.51 8.53 14.76
C LEU A 197 -1.81 10.01 14.99
N GLY A 198 -2.76 10.59 14.22
CA GLY A 198 -3.19 11.97 14.40
C GLY A 198 -3.73 12.24 15.81
N ARG A 199 -4.53 11.32 16.37
CA ARG A 199 -5.03 11.44 17.76
C ARG A 199 -3.91 11.35 18.79
N ARG A 200 -2.93 10.46 18.59
CA ARG A 200 -1.80 10.28 19.52
C ARG A 200 -0.90 11.52 19.54
N LEU A 201 -0.62 12.09 18.38
CA LEU A 201 0.24 13.26 18.26
C LEU A 201 -0.34 14.50 18.96
N LEU A 202 -1.67 14.65 18.95
CA LEU A 202 -2.35 15.69 19.74
C LEU A 202 -2.12 15.52 21.25
N MET A 203 -1.95 14.29 21.72
CA MET A 203 -1.77 13.97 23.15
C MET A 203 -0.29 13.93 23.57
N ALA A 204 0.64 13.71 22.64
CA ALA A 204 2.07 13.58 22.91
C ALA A 204 2.93 14.40 21.91
N PRO A 205 3.03 15.74 22.09
CA PRO A 205 3.72 16.60 21.13
C PRO A 205 5.22 16.28 20.94
N HIS A 206 5.88 15.73 21.96
CA HIS A 206 7.30 15.34 21.90
C HIS A 206 7.57 14.17 20.94
N THR A 207 6.54 13.40 20.58
CA THR A 207 6.62 12.35 19.56
C THR A 207 6.86 12.94 18.16
N HIS A 208 6.51 14.20 17.92
CA HIS A 208 6.69 14.85 16.61
C HIS A 208 8.16 14.87 16.16
N ASP A 209 9.10 15.25 17.02
CA ASP A 209 10.51 15.38 16.63
C ASP A 209 11.11 14.04 16.19
N ARG A 210 10.75 12.98 16.91
CA ARG A 210 11.15 11.60 16.61
C ARG A 210 10.53 11.13 15.29
N LEU A 211 9.22 11.31 15.10
CA LEU A 211 8.56 10.92 13.85
C LEU A 211 9.07 11.74 12.67
N ASN A 212 9.42 13.01 12.85
CA ASN A 212 10.05 13.82 11.81
C ASN A 212 11.44 13.30 11.42
N GLN A 213 12.20 12.74 12.36
CA GLN A 213 13.46 12.08 12.04
C GLN A 213 13.24 10.80 11.23
N ILE A 214 12.29 9.96 11.66
CA ILE A 214 11.90 8.74 10.93
C ILE A 214 11.38 9.11 9.53
N LYS A 215 10.57 10.17 9.42
CA LYS A 215 10.05 10.66 8.15
C LYS A 215 11.16 11.00 7.17
N ARG A 216 12.15 11.78 7.59
CA ARG A 216 13.28 12.16 6.72
C ARG A 216 14.07 10.94 6.24
N GLU A 217 14.28 9.97 7.12
CA GLU A 217 14.93 8.70 6.78
C GLU A 217 14.11 7.94 5.72
N LEU A 218 12.83 7.68 6.01
CA LEU A 218 11.96 6.89 5.13
C LEU A 218 11.64 7.57 3.80
N ASP A 219 11.36 8.89 3.80
CA ASP A 219 11.15 9.68 2.58
C ASP A 219 12.33 9.54 1.62
N SER A 220 13.57 9.53 2.16
CA SER A 220 14.76 9.40 1.34
C SER A 220 14.83 8.05 0.62
N LEU A 221 14.40 6.98 1.29
CA LEU A 221 14.30 5.65 0.70
C LEU A 221 13.23 5.60 -0.38
N VAL A 222 12.03 6.16 -0.11
CA VAL A 222 10.92 6.24 -1.06
C VAL A 222 11.32 6.99 -2.33
N ILE A 223 11.92 8.17 -2.19
CA ILE A 223 12.34 9.00 -3.33
C ILE A 223 13.42 8.27 -4.16
N ASN A 224 14.35 7.57 -3.52
CA ASN A 224 15.35 6.77 -4.23
C ASN A 224 14.71 5.59 -4.98
N THR A 225 13.70 4.92 -4.40
CA THR A 225 12.93 3.88 -5.08
C THR A 225 12.32 4.38 -6.39
N PHE A 226 11.73 5.58 -6.40
CA PHE A 226 11.19 6.18 -7.62
C PHE A 226 12.28 6.44 -8.67
N ALA A 227 13.41 6.99 -8.25
CA ALA A 227 14.51 7.35 -9.14
C ALA A 227 15.15 6.12 -9.81
N GLU A 228 15.38 5.06 -9.03
CA GLU A 228 15.95 3.79 -9.47
C GLU A 228 14.98 3.06 -10.42
N THR A 229 13.70 2.91 -10.04
CA THR A 229 12.68 2.20 -10.84
C THR A 229 12.45 2.86 -12.19
N LEU A 230 12.31 4.19 -12.26
CA LEU A 230 12.16 4.91 -13.52
C LEU A 230 13.43 4.85 -14.39
N GLY A 231 14.61 4.73 -13.76
CA GLY A 231 15.87 4.50 -14.44
C GLY A 231 15.93 3.13 -15.13
N GLU A 232 15.54 2.07 -14.42
CA GLU A 232 15.53 0.69 -14.93
C GLU A 232 14.53 0.48 -16.06
N LEU A 233 13.38 1.16 -16.01
CA LEU A 233 12.38 1.14 -17.07
C LEU A 233 12.79 1.94 -18.32
N GLY A 234 13.91 2.67 -18.25
CA GLY A 234 14.42 3.48 -19.35
C GLY A 234 13.47 4.62 -19.74
N VAL A 235 12.78 5.21 -18.76
CA VAL A 235 11.91 6.37 -18.95
C VAL A 235 12.78 7.62 -19.02
N GLU A 236 12.68 8.36 -20.12
CA GLU A 236 13.40 9.62 -20.35
C GLU A 236 13.03 10.65 -19.28
N ARG A 237 14.01 11.46 -18.84
CA ARG A 237 13.83 12.35 -17.68
C ARG A 237 12.69 13.35 -17.85
N ASP A 238 12.48 13.86 -19.05
CA ASP A 238 11.44 14.86 -19.33
C ASP A 238 10.02 14.27 -19.37
N ASP A 239 9.92 12.95 -19.54
CA ASP A 239 8.64 12.21 -19.56
C ASP A 239 8.33 11.53 -18.21
N ARG A 240 9.19 11.72 -17.19
CA ARG A 240 8.98 11.10 -15.88
C ARG A 240 7.84 11.79 -15.13
N PRO A 241 6.86 11.02 -14.62
CA PRO A 241 5.88 11.57 -13.69
C PRO A 241 6.55 12.05 -12.39
N ASP A 242 6.02 13.11 -11.80
CA ASP A 242 6.47 13.63 -10.50
C ASP A 242 5.92 12.78 -9.34
N LEU A 243 6.31 11.50 -9.30
CA LEU A 243 5.89 10.56 -8.26
C LEU A 243 6.36 11.01 -6.87
N ALA A 244 7.53 11.63 -6.78
CA ALA A 244 8.05 12.16 -5.51
C ALA A 244 7.18 13.31 -5.00
N GLY A 245 6.83 14.28 -5.86
CA GLY A 245 5.92 15.37 -5.51
C GLY A 245 4.53 14.88 -5.12
N ASP A 246 3.96 13.94 -5.89
CA ASP A 246 2.64 13.35 -5.61
C ASP A 246 2.63 12.59 -4.27
N TYR A 247 3.66 11.79 -4.00
CA TYR A 247 3.83 11.08 -2.73
C TYR A 247 3.94 12.05 -1.55
N LEU A 248 4.82 13.06 -1.65
CA LEU A 248 5.00 14.05 -0.58
C LEU A 248 3.70 14.83 -0.33
N ALA A 249 2.95 15.13 -1.40
CA ALA A 249 1.64 15.77 -1.29
C ALA A 249 0.60 14.86 -0.62
N ALA A 250 0.63 13.55 -0.88
CA ALA A 250 -0.24 12.57 -0.21
C ALA A 250 0.05 12.52 1.30
N VAL A 251 1.32 12.37 1.69
CA VAL A 251 1.74 12.37 3.10
C VAL A 251 1.36 13.69 3.81
N ALA A 252 1.54 14.83 3.13
CA ALA A 252 1.19 16.13 3.69
C ALA A 252 -0.32 16.32 3.93
N ARG A 253 -1.19 15.66 3.13
CA ARG A 253 -2.66 15.72 3.31
C ARG A 253 -3.11 14.99 4.57
N LEU A 254 -2.39 13.96 4.99
CA LEU A 254 -2.63 13.24 6.25
C LEU A 254 -2.14 14.01 7.50
N GLY A 255 -1.73 15.28 7.33
CA GLY A 255 -1.28 16.14 8.43
C GLY A 255 0.22 16.09 8.72
N PHE A 256 0.99 15.25 8.02
CA PHE A 256 2.43 15.07 8.23
C PHE A 256 3.26 15.98 7.31
N ARG A 257 3.14 17.29 7.53
CA ARG A 257 3.91 18.30 6.77
C ARG A 257 5.37 18.31 7.21
N SER A 258 6.26 18.55 6.24
CA SER A 258 7.69 18.80 6.44
C SER A 258 7.98 20.14 7.10
#